data_AF-A0A841VID3-F1
#
_entry.id   AF-A0A841VID3-F1
#
_cell.length_a   1.000
_cell.length_b   1.000
_cell.length_c   1.000
_cell.angle_alpha   90.00
_cell.angle_beta   90.00
_cell.angle_gamma   90.00
#
_symmetry.space_group_name_H-M   'P 1'
#
loop_
_entity.id
_entity.type
_entity.pdbx_description
1 polymer ?
#
loop_
_entity_poly.entity_id
_entity_poly.type
_entity_poly.pdbx_seq_one_letter_code
_entity_poly.pdbx_strand_id
1 'polypeptide(L)'
;MKIESKQKLIEIIKLARGSMSQRAFGKLLGVSATAVQMWEKGVKVPDTENLARIASKAGYTMEELISCIDGKPIPETSDLSLILRQIQHMPLAQVAQIVQAAADRLAAVAEASGDEAKAS
;
A
#
# COMPACT_ATOMS: atom_id res chain seq x y z
N MET A 1 11.76 -15.59 13.98
CA MET A 1 11.46 -14.94 12.70
C MET A 1 12.68 -15.10 11.80
N LYS A 2 12.52 -15.55 10.54
CA LYS A 2 13.65 -15.68 9.60
C LYS A 2 14.22 -14.30 9.26
N ILE A 3 15.50 -14.22 8.84
CA ILE A 3 16.17 -12.95 8.53
C ILE A 3 15.43 -12.20 7.40
N GLU A 4 14.99 -12.92 6.38
CA GLU A 4 14.24 -12.37 5.24
C GLU A 4 12.88 -11.78 5.65
N SER A 5 12.14 -12.51 6.49
CA SER A 5 10.87 -12.05 7.08
C SER A 5 11.00 -10.71 7.80
N LYS A 6 12.09 -10.57 8.56
CA LYS A 6 12.39 -9.36 9.33
C LYS A 6 12.76 -8.19 8.44
N GLN A 7 13.55 -8.45 7.39
CA GLN A 7 13.91 -7.44 6.40
C GLN A 7 12.67 -6.92 5.67
N LYS A 8 11.75 -7.82 5.31
CA LYS A 8 10.50 -7.44 4.65
C LYS A 8 9.62 -6.54 5.50
N LEU A 9 9.49 -6.86 6.79
CA LEU A 9 8.76 -6.01 7.74
C LEU A 9 9.39 -4.60 7.83
N ILE A 10 10.72 -4.49 7.87
CA ILE A 10 11.41 -3.19 7.90
C ILE A 10 11.09 -2.36 6.65
N GLU A 11 11.07 -2.97 5.47
CA GLU A 11 10.70 -2.29 4.22
C GLU A 11 9.27 -1.76 4.27
N ILE A 12 8.33 -2.57 4.76
CA ILE A 12 6.92 -2.16 4.86
C ILE A 12 6.74 -1.02 5.87
N ILE A 13 7.46 -1.05 6.99
CA ILE A 13 7.44 0.05 7.97
C ILE A 13 7.95 1.35 7.33
N LYS A 14 9.06 1.29 6.57
CA LYS A 14 9.61 2.45 5.87
C LYS A 14 8.66 2.96 4.80
N LEU A 15 7.98 2.07 4.08
CA LEU A 15 6.96 2.40 3.10
C LEU A 15 5.77 3.13 3.75
N ALA A 16 5.24 2.58 4.85
CA ALA A 16 4.16 3.20 5.61
C ALA A 16 4.52 4.58 6.16
N ARG A 17 5.79 4.79 6.54
CA ARG A 17 6.31 6.10 6.98
C ARG A 17 6.44 7.09 5.82
N GLY A 18 6.79 6.61 4.63
CA GLY A 18 7.07 7.45 3.47
C GLY A 18 8.15 8.50 3.78
N SER A 19 7.87 9.76 3.45
CA SER A 19 8.79 10.90 3.68
C SER A 19 8.73 11.48 5.10
N MET A 20 7.85 10.98 5.98
CA MET A 20 7.73 11.50 7.34
C MET A 20 9.00 11.21 8.15
N SER A 21 9.35 12.10 9.07
CA SER A 21 10.37 11.78 10.09
C SER A 21 9.88 10.69 11.04
N GLN A 22 10.80 9.95 11.68
CA GLN A 22 10.46 8.94 12.69
C GLN A 22 9.62 9.54 13.84
N ARG A 23 9.87 10.81 14.20
CA ARG A 23 9.08 11.54 15.21
C ARG A 23 7.66 11.82 14.75
N ALA A 24 7.49 12.29 13.51
CA ALA A 24 6.17 12.57 12.95
C ALA A 24 5.35 11.28 12.79
N PHE A 25 5.99 10.20 12.32
CA PHE A 25 5.35 8.90 12.19
C PHE A 25 5.01 8.27 13.55
N GLY A 26 5.92 8.38 14.53
CA GLY A 26 5.64 7.96 15.91
C GLY A 26 4.43 8.68 16.48
N LYS A 27 4.36 10.02 16.34
CA LYS A 27 3.20 10.81 16.77
C LYS A 27 1.90 10.34 16.08
N LEU A 28 1.96 10.03 14.78
CA LEU A 28 0.82 9.53 14.01
C LEU A 28 0.33 8.17 14.53
N LEU A 29 1.24 7.29 14.95
CA LEU A 29 0.92 5.97 15.49
C LEU A 29 0.66 5.97 17.01
N GLY A 30 0.88 7.08 17.70
CA GLY A 30 0.77 7.16 19.17
C GLY A 30 1.95 6.52 19.92
N VAL A 31 3.12 6.41 19.28
CA VAL A 31 4.34 5.81 19.86
C VAL A 31 5.53 6.78 19.83
N SER A 32 6.59 6.44 20.55
CA SER A 32 7.81 7.26 20.54
C SER A 32 8.60 7.12 19.24
N ALA A 33 9.37 8.16 18.87
CA ALA A 33 10.29 8.09 17.73
C ALA A 33 11.33 6.96 17.89
N THR A 34 11.73 6.67 19.13
CA THR A 34 12.64 5.58 19.47
C THR A 34 12.03 4.20 19.17
N ALA A 35 10.73 4.01 19.43
CA ALA A 35 10.05 2.77 19.06
C ALA A 35 10.10 2.54 17.54
N VAL A 36 9.76 3.56 16.76
CA VAL A 36 9.85 3.53 15.28
C VAL A 36 11.28 3.21 14.83
N GLN A 37 12.29 3.87 15.42
CA GLN A 37 13.69 3.60 15.09
C GLN A 37 14.09 2.14 15.38
N MET A 38 13.66 1.59 16.53
CA MET A 38 13.94 0.19 16.88
C MET A 38 13.27 -0.77 15.90
N TRP A 39 12.06 -0.45 15.41
CA TRP A 39 11.38 -1.25 14.40
C TRP A 39 12.10 -1.21 13.04
N GLU A 40 12.51 -0.02 12.58
CA GLU A 40 13.22 0.13 11.30
C GLU A 40 14.65 -0.45 11.30
N LYS A 41 15.26 -0.59 12.48
CA LYS A 41 16.52 -1.33 12.67
C LYS A 41 16.29 -2.84 12.87
N GLY A 42 15.04 -3.27 13.00
CA GLY A 42 14.67 -4.63 13.35
C GLY A 42 15.06 -5.05 14.78
N VAL A 43 15.38 -4.12 15.67
CA VAL A 43 15.71 -4.46 17.06
C VAL A 43 14.46 -4.94 17.81
N LYS A 44 13.29 -4.37 17.50
CA LYS A 44 11.99 -4.77 18.05
C LYS A 44 10.98 -4.96 16.94
N VAL A 45 9.95 -5.75 17.22
CA VAL A 45 8.77 -5.93 16.34
C VAL A 45 7.63 -5.08 16.92
N PRO A 46 6.84 -4.37 16.10
CA PRO A 46 5.64 -3.69 16.57
C PRO A 46 4.61 -4.70 17.10
N ASP A 47 3.75 -4.27 18.03
CA ASP A 47 2.60 -5.08 18.44
C ASP A 47 1.55 -5.20 17.33
N THR A 48 0.55 -6.04 17.54
CA THR A 48 -0.52 -6.32 16.56
C THR A 48 -1.28 -5.06 16.14
N GLU A 49 -1.54 -4.15 17.07
CA GLU A 49 -2.26 -2.90 16.77
C GLU A 49 -1.44 -2.00 15.85
N ASN A 50 -0.16 -1.80 16.16
CA ASN A 50 0.75 -1.02 15.34
C ASN A 50 1.00 -1.70 14.00
N LEU A 51 1.11 -3.03 13.95
CA LEU A 51 1.20 -3.78 12.69
C LEU A 51 -0.02 -3.55 11.80
N ALA A 52 -1.23 -3.54 12.36
CA ALA A 52 -2.45 -3.26 11.60
C ALA A 52 -2.44 -1.85 10.99
N ARG A 53 -2.05 -0.86 11.81
CA ARG A 53 -1.93 0.55 11.37
C ARG A 53 -0.85 0.71 10.29
N ILE A 54 0.28 0.04 10.44
CA ILE A 54 1.38 0.04 9.46
C ILE A 54 0.95 -0.62 8.15
N ALA A 55 0.27 -1.78 8.22
CA ALA A 55 -0.25 -2.49 7.05
C ALA A 55 -1.17 -1.57 6.24
N SER A 56 -2.20 -1.01 6.89
CA SER A 56 -3.17 -0.12 6.27
C SER A 56 -2.49 1.08 5.59
N LYS A 57 -1.48 1.68 6.24
CA LYS A 57 -0.75 2.82 5.67
C LYS A 57 0.16 2.48 4.50
N ALA A 58 0.65 1.25 4.44
CA ALA A 58 1.43 0.76 3.31
C ALA A 58 0.56 0.15 2.19
N GLY A 59 -0.77 0.21 2.34
CA GLY A 59 -1.72 -0.38 1.39
C GLY A 59 -1.75 -1.91 1.42
N TYR A 60 -1.54 -2.51 2.60
CA TYR A 60 -1.67 -3.95 2.85
C TYR A 60 -2.83 -4.23 3.82
N THR A 61 -3.47 -5.38 3.65
CA THR A 61 -4.26 -5.99 4.72
C THR A 61 -3.34 -6.64 5.77
N MET A 62 -3.88 -6.96 6.94
CA MET A 62 -3.13 -7.69 7.96
C MET A 62 -2.67 -9.07 7.46
N GLU A 63 -3.54 -9.76 6.73
CA GLU A 63 -3.27 -11.09 6.16
C GLU A 63 -2.16 -11.05 5.10
N GLU A 64 -2.18 -10.04 4.23
CA GLU A 64 -1.12 -9.81 3.24
C GLU A 64 0.22 -9.49 3.93
N LEU A 65 0.20 -8.66 4.98
CA LEU A 65 1.40 -8.35 5.76
C LEU A 65 2.01 -9.61 6.38
N ILE A 66 1.20 -10.44 7.04
CA ILE A 66 1.65 -11.70 7.64
C ILE A 66 2.18 -12.65 6.57
N SER A 67 1.51 -12.74 5.42
CA SER A 67 1.94 -13.60 4.31
C SER A 67 3.29 -13.16 3.73
N CYS A 68 3.47 -11.84 3.53
CA CYS A 68 4.73 -11.24 3.08
C CYS A 68 5.87 -11.52 4.07
N ILE A 69 5.57 -11.48 5.36
CA ILE A 69 6.53 -11.77 6.43
C ILE A 69 6.86 -13.26 6.47
N ASP A 70 5.88 -14.15 6.34
CA ASP A 70 6.08 -15.60 6.41
C ASP A 70 6.77 -16.18 5.16
N GLY A 71 6.96 -15.38 4.11
CA GLY A 71 7.45 -15.84 2.81
C GLY A 71 6.46 -16.76 2.11
N LYS A 72 5.18 -16.70 2.51
CA LYS A 72 4.09 -17.42 1.86
C LYS A 72 3.68 -16.65 0.61
N PRO A 73 3.21 -17.32 -0.45
CA PRO A 73 2.58 -16.64 -1.56
C PRO A 73 1.48 -15.75 -1.00
N ILE A 74 1.51 -14.47 -1.37
CA ILE A 74 0.52 -13.50 -0.93
C ILE A 74 -0.84 -14.03 -1.44
N PRO A 75 -1.85 -14.22 -0.56
CA PRO A 75 -3.15 -14.70 -0.98
C PRO A 75 -3.66 -13.77 -2.08
N GLU A 76 -4.09 -14.36 -3.20
CA GLU A 76 -4.41 -13.72 -4.48
C GLU A 76 -4.68 -12.22 -4.37
N THR A 77 -3.61 -11.41 -4.46
CA THR A 77 -3.78 -9.97 -4.54
C THR A 77 -4.43 -9.73 -5.89
N SER A 78 -5.73 -9.42 -5.89
CA SER A 78 -6.40 -8.95 -7.11
C SER A 78 -5.51 -7.90 -7.77
N ASP A 79 -5.30 -7.98 -9.09
CA ASP A 79 -4.49 -7.00 -9.83
C ASP A 79 -4.91 -5.56 -9.50
N LEU A 80 -6.20 -5.36 -9.20
CA LEU A 80 -6.74 -4.11 -8.72
C LEU A 80 -6.11 -3.63 -7.40
N SER A 81 -5.96 -4.50 -6.39
CA SER A 81 -5.34 -4.16 -5.11
C SER A 81 -3.88 -3.72 -5.29
N LEU A 82 -3.15 -4.36 -6.20
CA LEU A 82 -1.78 -3.97 -6.53
C LEU A 82 -1.74 -2.59 -7.20
N ILE A 83 -2.63 -2.34 -8.16
CA ILE A 83 -2.75 -1.04 -8.83
C ILE A 83 -3.09 0.06 -7.81
N LEU A 84 -4.07 -0.17 -6.94
CA LEU A 84 -4.48 0.79 -5.91
C LEU A 84 -3.33 1.11 -4.93
N ARG A 85 -2.55 0.11 -4.51
CA ARG A 85 -1.37 0.31 -3.67
C ARG A 85 -0.30 1.13 -4.39
N GLN A 86 -0.06 0.87 -5.68
CA GLN A 86 0.90 1.65 -6.46
C GLN A 86 0.49 3.12 -6.57
N ILE A 87 -0.80 3.40 -6.80
CA ILE A 87 -1.34 4.77 -6.88
C ILE A 87 -1.09 5.56 -5.59
N GLN A 88 -1.20 4.94 -4.40
CA GLN A 88 -1.01 5.63 -3.12
C GLN A 88 0.40 6.23 -2.92
N HIS A 89 1.41 5.65 -3.55
CA HIS A 89 2.81 6.07 -3.39
C HIS A 89 3.39 6.76 -4.64
N MET A 90 2.53 7.07 -5.61
CA MET A 90 2.90 7.61 -6.90
C MET A 90 2.95 9.15 -6.89
N PRO A 91 3.86 9.80 -7.65
CA PRO A 91 3.81 11.24 -7.84
C PRO A 91 2.49 11.70 -8.49
N LEU A 92 1.94 12.83 -8.05
CA LEU A 92 0.66 13.35 -8.56
C LEU A 92 0.60 13.47 -10.09
N ALA A 93 1.72 13.80 -10.73
CA ALA A 93 1.81 13.88 -12.19
C ALA A 93 1.50 12.53 -12.88
N GLN A 94 1.92 11.41 -12.30
CA GLN A 94 1.62 10.08 -12.84
C GLN A 94 0.19 9.65 -12.47
N VAL A 95 -0.30 10.03 -11.29
CA VAL A 95 -1.72 9.80 -10.91
C VAL A 95 -2.66 10.47 -11.92
N ALA A 96 -2.35 11.68 -12.37
CA ALA A 96 -3.13 12.38 -13.39
C ALA A 96 -3.18 11.60 -14.73
N GLN A 97 -2.09 10.92 -15.11
CA GLN A 97 -2.07 10.06 -16.31
C GLN A 97 -3.00 8.86 -16.17
N ILE A 98 -3.03 8.22 -14.98
CA ILE A 98 -3.97 7.12 -14.70
C ILE A 98 -5.41 7.60 -14.79
N VAL A 99 -5.71 8.77 -14.22
CA VAL A 99 -7.06 9.38 -14.30
C VAL A 99 -7.47 9.63 -15.75
N GLN A 100 -6.58 10.19 -16.57
CA GLN A 100 -6.86 10.43 -17.99
C GLN A 100 -7.15 9.12 -18.73
N ALA A 101 -6.30 8.10 -18.57
CA ALA A 101 -6.50 6.80 -19.20
C ALA A 101 -7.81 6.12 -18.76
N ALA A 102 -8.19 6.26 -17.48
CA ALA A 102 -9.46 5.75 -16.98
C ALA A 102 -10.67 6.50 -17.58
N ALA A 103 -10.58 7.83 -17.70
CA ALA A 103 -11.61 8.65 -18.32
C ALA A 103 -11.79 8.31 -19.81
N ASP A 104 -10.69 8.18 -20.56
CA ASP A 104 -10.71 7.81 -21.98
C ASP A 104 -11.38 6.45 -22.18
N ARG A 105 -11.10 5.47 -21.32
CA ARG A 105 -11.72 4.14 -21.36
C ARG A 105 -13.22 4.20 -21.08
N LEU A 106 -13.65 4.98 -20.09
CA LEU A 106 -15.06 5.14 -19.76
C LEU A 106 -15.83 5.86 -20.88
N ALA A 107 -15.22 6.88 -21.49
CA ALA A 107 -15.78 7.59 -22.64
C ALA A 107 -15.97 6.64 -23.84
N ALA A 108 -14.96 5.83 -24.17
CA ALA A 108 -15.05 4.86 -25.27
C ALA A 108 -16.20 3.85 -25.07
N VAL A 109 -16.47 3.42 -23.84
CA VAL A 109 -17.59 2.51 -23.52
C VAL A 109 -18.94 3.21 -23.69
N ALA A 110 -19.05 4.48 -23.32
CA ALA A 110 -20.28 5.25 -23.47
C ALA A 110 -20.64 5.48 -24.94
N GLU A 111 -19.66 5.83 -25.79
CA GLU A 111 -19.87 6.02 -27.22
C GLU A 111 -20.28 4.70 -27.92
N ALA A 112 -19.66 3.57 -27.56
CA ALA A 112 -20.03 2.26 -28.10
C ALA A 112 -21.46 1.84 -27.73
N SER A 113 -21.94 2.22 -26.54
CA SER A 113 -23.30 1.93 -26.06
C SER A 113 -24.36 2.85 -26.69
N GLY A 114 -23.97 4.05 -27.14
CA GLY A 114 -24.85 5.00 -27.81
C GLY A 114 -25.13 4.67 -29.29
N ASP A 115 -24.22 3.94 -29.95
CA ASP A 115 -24.33 3.58 -31.36
C ASP A 115 -25.24 2.35 -31.58
N GLU A 116 -25.27 1.39 -30.63
CA GLU A 116 -26.20 0.25 -30.67
C GLU A 116 -27.68 0.69 -30.56
N ALA A 117 -27.97 1.78 -29.83
CA ALA A 117 -29.33 2.29 -29.65
C ALA A 117 -29.90 3.05 -30.88
N LYS A 118 -29.05 3.45 -31.84
CA LYS A 118 -29.48 4.13 -33.08
C LYS A 118 -29.61 3.18 -34.28
N ALA A 119 -29.16 1.93 -34.14
CA ALA A 119 -29.19 0.92 -35.20
C ALA A 119 -30.37 -0.07 -35.08
N SER A 120 -31.26 0.09 -34.09
CA SER A 120 -32.53 -0.66 -33.92
C SER A 120 -33.73 0.21 -34.22
#